data_AF-A0A7W1Z5N3-F1
#
_entry.id   AF-A0A7W1Z5N3-F1
#
_cell.length_a   1.000
_cell.length_b   1.000
_cell.length_c   1.000
_cell.angle_alpha   90.00
_cell.angle_beta   90.00
_cell.angle_gamma   90.00
#
_symmetry.space_group_name_H-M   'P 1'
#
loop_
_entity.id
_entity.type
_entity.pdbx_description
1 polymer ?
#
loop_
_entity_poly.entity_id
_entity_poly.type
_entity_poly.pdbx_seq_one_letter_code
_entity_poly.pdbx_strand_id
1 'polypeptide(L)'
;VWGAMLHDLREEIGEIQLRTWFAATWIDEVGDDAVRVGTSNAFAADWIRSRWGERIEQVLSERLGRPVRLHIVHHSGAGSLP
;
A
#
# COMPACT_ATOMS: atom_id res chain seq x y z
N VAL A 1 5.30 6.45 7.47
CA VAL A 1 5.76 6.31 6.06
C VAL A 1 4.60 6.21 5.08
N TRP A 2 3.73 5.19 5.16
CA TRP A 2 2.62 4.99 4.21
C TRP A 2 1.60 6.13 4.13
N GLY A 3 1.07 6.61 5.25
CA GLY A 3 0.11 7.73 5.23
C GLY A 3 0.68 9.03 4.62
N ALA A 4 1.96 9.32 4.88
CA ALA A 4 2.65 10.46 4.25
C ALA A 4 2.87 10.23 2.75
N MET A 5 3.20 9.01 2.34
CA MET A 5 3.30 8.65 0.92
C MET A 5 1.96 8.80 0.20
N LEU A 6 0.86 8.33 0.80
CA LEU A 6 -0.49 8.49 0.26
C LEU A 6 -0.95 9.95 0.23
N HIS A 7 -0.49 10.77 1.17
CA HIS A 7 -0.73 12.21 1.14
C HIS A 7 -0.07 12.84 -0.09
N ASP A 8 1.19 12.52 -0.34
CA ASP A 8 1.96 13.11 -1.44
C ASP A 8 1.49 12.59 -2.81
N LEU A 9 1.00 11.35 -2.87
CA LEU A 9 0.38 10.79 -4.08
C LEU A 9 -1.09 11.17 -4.27
N ARG A 10 -1.68 11.97 -3.36
CA ARG A 10 -3.12 12.28 -3.42
C ARG A 10 -3.51 13.03 -4.70
N GLU A 11 -2.67 13.94 -5.18
CA GLU A 11 -2.93 14.68 -6.42
C GLU A 11 -2.88 13.75 -7.65
N GLU A 12 -1.96 12.79 -7.65
CA GLU A 12 -1.77 11.83 -8.74
C GLU A 12 -2.90 10.76 -8.76
N ILE A 13 -3.23 10.20 -7.59
CA ILE A 13 -4.26 9.16 -7.43
C ILE A 13 -5.67 9.76 -7.54
N GLY A 14 -5.86 10.98 -7.05
CA GLY A 14 -7.16 11.62 -6.90
C GLY A 14 -7.91 11.16 -5.65
N GLU A 15 -8.63 12.08 -5.02
CA GLU A 15 -9.28 11.88 -3.71
C GLU A 15 -10.28 10.72 -3.69
N ILE A 16 -11.08 10.56 -4.75
CA ILE A 16 -12.09 9.50 -4.84
C ILE A 16 -11.42 8.14 -4.86
N GLN A 17 -10.37 7.96 -5.67
CA GLN A 17 -9.66 6.67 -5.75
C GLN A 17 -8.92 6.37 -4.45
N LEU A 18 -8.30 7.39 -3.84
CA LEU A 18 -7.63 7.25 -2.55
C LEU A 18 -8.61 6.75 -1.47
N ARG A 19 -9.78 7.40 -1.36
CA ARG A 19 -10.82 7.00 -0.40
C ARG A 19 -11.41 5.63 -0.70
N THR A 20 -11.54 5.27 -1.98
CA THR A 20 -12.19 4.01 -2.39
C THR A 20 -11.28 2.82 -2.18
N TRP A 21 -10.01 2.94 -2.58
CA TRP A 21 -9.09 1.81 -2.68
C TRP A 21 -8.07 1.75 -1.56
N PHE A 22 -7.67 2.89 -1.00
CA PHE A 22 -6.59 2.94 -0.01
C PHE A 22 -7.08 3.13 1.43
N ALA A 23 -8.35 3.44 1.65
CA ALA A 23 -8.88 3.74 2.99
C ALA A 23 -8.71 2.59 3.99
N ALA A 24 -8.78 1.35 3.53
CA ALA A 24 -8.59 0.15 4.35
C ALA A 24 -7.23 -0.50 4.08
N THR A 25 -6.16 0.31 3.96
CA THR A 25 -4.79 -0.16 3.82
C THR A 25 -3.91 0.31 4.98
N TRP A 26 -2.97 -0.52 5.39
CA TRP A 26 -2.02 -0.19 6.46
C TRP A 26 -0.68 -0.87 6.23
N ILE A 27 0.37 -0.41 6.91
CA ILE A 27 1.68 -1.08 6.87
C ILE A 27 1.64 -2.27 7.81
N ASP A 28 1.94 -3.45 7.27
CA ASP A 28 2.19 -4.65 8.06
C ASP A 28 3.66 -4.73 8.47
N GLU A 29 4.56 -4.54 7.51
CA GLU A 29 6.00 -4.72 7.70
C GLU A 29 6.78 -3.82 6.75
N VAL A 30 7.88 -3.25 7.22
CA VAL A 30 8.87 -2.54 6.40
C VAL A 30 10.18 -3.29 6.54
N GLY A 31 10.52 -4.08 5.52
CA GLY A 31 11.77 -4.82 5.43
C GLY A 31 12.86 -4.05 4.70
N ASP A 32 13.95 -4.75 4.41
CA ASP A 32 15.10 -4.18 3.72
C ASP A 32 14.94 -4.10 2.20
N ASP A 33 14.24 -5.08 1.61
CA ASP A 33 14.01 -5.23 0.17
C ASP A 33 12.52 -5.18 -0.20
N ALA A 34 11.63 -5.14 0.79
CA ALA A 34 10.19 -5.11 0.55
C ALA A 34 9.40 -4.39 1.65
N VAL A 35 8.27 -3.80 1.24
CA VAL A 35 7.26 -3.20 2.11
C VAL A 35 5.97 -4.00 1.96
N ARG A 36 5.45 -4.51 3.07
CA ARG A 36 4.17 -5.22 3.12
C ARG A 36 3.07 -4.28 3.57
N VAL A 37 2.02 -4.19 2.75
CA VAL A 37 0.81 -3.41 3.01
C VAL A 37 -0.36 -4.37 3.16
N GLY A 38 -1.01 -4.34 4.32
CA GLY A 38 -2.22 -5.09 4.59
C GLY A 38 -3.46 -4.37 4.07
N THR A 39 -4.47 -5.13 3.66
CA THR A 39 -5.83 -4.62 3.43
C THR A 39 -6.89 -5.64 3.82
N SER A 40 -8.06 -5.17 4.26
CA SER A 40 -9.23 -6.03 4.51
C SER A 40 -10.08 -6.29 3.26
N ASN A 41 -9.65 -5.79 2.09
CA ASN A 41 -10.38 -5.92 0.83
C ASN A 41 -9.49 -6.56 -0.25
N ALA A 42 -9.78 -7.82 -0.60
CA ALA A 42 -9.03 -8.56 -1.62
C ALA A 42 -9.10 -7.91 -3.02
N PHE A 43 -10.22 -7.26 -3.37
CA PHE A 43 -10.34 -6.54 -4.63
C PHE A 43 -9.48 -5.28 -4.63
N ALA A 44 -9.42 -4.57 -3.51
CA ALA A 44 -8.53 -3.43 -3.38
C ALA A 44 -7.06 -3.86 -3.48
N ALA A 45 -6.69 -5.00 -2.89
CA ALA A 45 -5.33 -5.52 -3.01
C ALA A 45 -4.92 -5.72 -4.48
N ASP A 46 -5.77 -6.37 -5.26
CA ASP A 46 -5.49 -6.64 -6.68
C ASP A 46 -5.51 -5.36 -7.53
N TRP A 47 -6.49 -4.48 -7.28
CA TRP A 47 -6.61 -3.22 -8.00
C TRP A 47 -5.44 -2.28 -7.75
N ILE A 48 -5.04 -2.10 -6.49
CA ILE A 48 -3.89 -1.24 -6.13
C ILE A 48 -2.62 -1.81 -6.76
N ARG A 49 -2.40 -3.13 -6.64
CA ARG A 49 -1.22 -3.79 -7.22
C ARG A 49 -1.15 -3.61 -8.73
N SER A 50 -2.24 -3.82 -9.44
CA SER A 50 -2.27 -3.74 -10.91
C SER A 50 -2.20 -2.31 -11.45
N ARG A 51 -2.84 -1.35 -10.77
CA ARG A 51 -2.95 0.03 -11.26
C ARG A 51 -1.84 0.95 -10.77
N TRP A 52 -1.42 0.76 -9.52
CA TRP A 52 -0.54 1.67 -8.79
C TRP A 52 0.73 1.00 -8.24
N GLY A 53 0.88 -0.32 -8.40
CA GLY A 53 2.00 -1.08 -7.83
C GLY A 53 3.36 -0.51 -8.19
N GLU A 54 3.65 -0.39 -9.50
CA GLU A 54 4.93 0.14 -9.99
C GLU A 54 5.21 1.56 -9.48
N ARG A 55 4.20 2.44 -9.54
CA ARG A 55 4.35 3.82 -9.09
C ARG A 55 4.64 3.91 -7.59
N ILE A 56 3.94 3.12 -6.80
CA ILE A 56 4.13 3.07 -5.34
C ILE A 56 5.51 2.49 -5.01
N GLU A 57 5.94 1.43 -5.70
CA GLU A 57 7.29 0.86 -5.54
C GLU A 57 8.39 1.89 -5.81
N GLN A 58 8.24 2.67 -6.89
CA GLN A 58 9.19 3.73 -7.21
C GLN A 58 9.27 4.77 -6.07
N VAL A 59 8.13 5.27 -5.62
CA VAL A 59 8.07 6.30 -4.56
C VAL A 59 8.59 5.76 -3.22
N LEU A 60 8.28 4.50 -2.89
CA LEU A 60 8.82 3.85 -1.70
C LEU A 60 10.35 3.71 -1.79
N SER A 61 10.86 3.33 -2.95
CA SER A 61 12.29 3.16 -3.17
C SER A 61 13.04 4.50 -3.06
N GLU A 62 12.49 5.56 -3.66
CA GLU A 62 13.03 6.92 -3.56
C GLU A 62 13.06 7.40 -2.10
N ARG A 63 12.00 7.16 -1.33
CA ARG A 63 11.92 7.56 0.08
C ARG A 63 12.84 6.78 1.00
N LEU A 64 13.02 5.49 0.74
CA LEU A 64 13.87 4.63 1.55
C LEU A 64 15.34 4.68 1.10
N GLY A 65 15.63 5.35 -0.02
CA GLY A 65 16.99 5.45 -0.57
C GLY A 65 17.54 4.12 -1.07
N ARG A 66 16.67 3.12 -1.29
CA ARG A 66 17.02 1.77 -1.72
C ARG A 66 15.87 1.13 -2.49
N PRO A 67 16.14 0.25 -3.46
CA PRO A 67 15.08 -0.46 -4.18
C PRO A 67 14.27 -1.33 -3.21
N VAL A 68 12.94 -1.17 -3.21
CA VAL A 68 12.03 -2.03 -2.46
C VAL A 68 10.86 -2.47 -3.33
N ARG A 69 10.35 -3.67 -3.07
CA ARG A 69 9.12 -4.17 -3.68
C ARG A 69 7.90 -3.94 -2.79
N LEU A 70 6.74 -3.78 -3.42
CA LEU A 70 5.47 -3.65 -2.73
C LEU A 70 4.77 -5.00 -2.71
N HIS A 71 4.44 -5.46 -1.50
CA HIS A 71 3.62 -6.65 -1.30
C HIS A 71 2.31 -6.27 -0.64
N ILE A 72 1.22 -6.29 -1.41
CA ILE A 72 -0.12 -6.07 -0.88
C ILE A 72 -0.72 -7.40 -0.48
N VAL A 73 -1.08 -7.55 0.79
CA VAL A 73 -1.67 -8.77 1.35
C VAL A 73 -3.09 -8.51 1.82
N HIS A 74 -3.98 -9.43 1.52
CA HIS A 74 -5.34 -9.40 2.04
C HIS A 74 -5.40 -10.15 3.37
N HIS A 75 -5.85 -9.46 4.41
CA HIS A 75 -6.20 -10.07 5.68
C HIS A 75 -7.67 -10.43 5.68
N SER A 76 -7.97 -11.69 5.33
CA SER A 76 -9.27 -12.27 5.59
C SER A 76 -9.47 -12.30 7.11
N GLY A 77 -10.53 -11.70 7.61
CA GLY A 77 -10.86 -11.75 9.04
C GLY A 77 -11.08 -13.18 9.54
N ALA A 78 -9.99 -13.83 9.96
CA ALA A 78 -9.97 -14.97 10.86
C ALA A 78 -8.70 -14.82 11.70
N GLY A 79 -8.81 -13.97 12.72
CA GLY A 79 -7.69 -13.57 13.56
C GLY A 79 -8.15 -12.59 14.62
N SER A 80 -9.07 -13.03 15.46
CA SER A 80 -9.09 -12.61 16.86
C SER A 80 -7.64 -12.61 17.35
N LEU A 81 -7.15 -11.50 17.90
CA LEU A 81 -5.94 -11.50 18.69
C LEU A 81 -6.32 -11.30 20.17
N PRO A 82 -5.55 -11.92 21.08
CA PRO A 82 -5.93 -12.37 22.42
C PRO A 82 -6.27 -11.27 23.42
#